data_AF-A0A519LML5-F1
#
_entry.id   AF-A0A519LML5-F1
#
_cell.length_a   1.000
_cell.length_b   1.000
_cell.length_c   1.000
_cell.angle_alpha   90.00
_cell.angle_beta   90.00
_cell.angle_gamma   90.00
#
_symmetry.space_group_name_H-M   'P 1'
#
loop_
_entity.id
_entity.type
_entity.pdbx_description
1 polymer ?
#
loop_
_entity_poly.entity_id
_entity_poly.type
_entity_poly.pdbx_seq_one_letter_code
_entity_poly.pdbx_strand_id
1 'polypeptide(L)' 'GSTSLTLKCAVRNKMTHQTIITVERIVMVNLGEDGNPSPHGKTKVEFVIDRLSNPS' A
#
# COMPACT_ATOMS: atom_id res chain seq x y z
N GLY A 1 -10.40 3.40 -2.37
CA GLY A 1 -11.83 3.09 -2.23
C GLY A 1 -12.19 3.03 -0.76
N SER A 2 -13.48 2.93 -0.41
CA SER A 2 -13.91 2.74 0.99
C SER A 2 -13.53 1.35 1.51
N THR A 3 -13.68 0.34 0.67
CA THR A 3 -13.36 -1.08 0.97
C THR A 3 -12.07 -1.56 0.33
N SER A 4 -11.48 -0.76 -0.58
CA SER A 4 -10.29 -1.13 -1.33
C SER A 4 -9.13 -0.13 -1.22
N LEU A 5 -7.91 -0.67 -1.14
CA LEU A 5 -6.65 0.06 -1.16
C LEU A 5 -5.97 -0.13 -2.51
N THR A 6 -5.44 0.95 -3.09
CA THR A 6 -4.65 0.88 -4.33
C THR A 6 -3.22 1.28 -4.02
N LEU A 7 -2.29 0.35 -4.25
CA LEU A 7 -0.87 0.53 -3.97
C LEU A 7 -0.08 0.57 -5.28
N LYS A 8 0.89 1.47 -5.35
CA LYS A 8 1.93 1.49 -6.39
C LYS A 8 3.24 1.08 -5.74
N CYS A 9 3.98 0.16 -6.35
CA CYS A 9 5.21 -0.37 -5.79
C CYS A 9 6.31 -0.40 -6.85
N ALA A 10 7.54 -0.07 -6.45
CA ALA A 10 8.72 -0.23 -7.29
C ALA A 10 9.74 -1.07 -6.53
N VAL A 11 10.11 -2.21 -7.10
CA VAL A 11 11.15 -3.09 -6.57
C VAL A 11 12.49 -2.63 -7.16
N ARG A 12 13.43 -2.28 -6.29
CA ARG A 12 14.76 -1.80 -6.67
C ARG A 12 15.85 -2.70 -6.10
N ASN A 13 16.94 -2.83 -6.84
CA ASN A 13 18.19 -3.36 -6.30
C ASN A 13 18.70 -2.38 -5.24
N LYS A 14 18.80 -2.83 -3.99
CA LYS A 14 19.22 -1.98 -2.87
C LYS A 14 20.64 -1.43 -3.01
N MET A 15 21.53 -2.14 -3.71
CA MET A 15 22.94 -1.76 -3.86
C MET A 15 23.16 -0.84 -5.07
N THR A 16 22.57 -1.15 -6.23
CA THR A 16 22.79 -0.38 -7.47
C THR A 16 21.70 0.66 -7.74
N HIS A 17 20.63 0.69 -6.93
CA HIS A 17 19.44 1.53 -7.09
C HIS A 17 18.68 1.30 -8.41
N GLN A 18 19.07 0.31 -9.21
CA GLN A 18 18.39 -0.03 -10.45
C GLN A 18 17.01 -0.60 -10.15
N THR A 19 16.02 -0.15 -10.91
CA THR A 19 14.66 -0.68 -10.83
C THR A 19 14.62 -2.04 -11.49
N ILE A 20 14.18 -3.05 -10.74
CA ILE A 20 14.08 -4.43 -11.22
C ILE A 20 12.70 -4.62 -11.84
N ILE A 21 11.64 -4.26 -11.09
CA ILE A 21 10.24 -4.41 -11.50
C ILE A 21 9.44 -3.24 -10.93
N THR A 22 8.51 -2.70 -11.72
CA THR A 22 7.54 -1.69 -11.27
C THR A 22 6.13 -2.26 -11.37
N VAL A 23 5.37 -2.17 -10.29
CA VAL A 23 3.96 -2.55 -10.23
C VAL A 23 3.12 -1.30 -10.13
N GLU A 24 2.40 -0.98 -11.21
CA GLU A 24 1.62 0.25 -11.31
C GLU A 24 0.36 0.27 -10.46
N ARG A 25 -0.25 -0.90 -10.24
CA ARG A 25 -1.54 -0.98 -9.55
C ARG A 25 -1.72 -2.34 -8.88
N ILE A 26 -1.69 -2.34 -7.55
CA ILE A 26 -2.14 -3.45 -6.71
C ILE A 26 -3.44 -3.01 -6.05
N VAL A 27 -4.53 -3.75 -6.24
CA VAL A 27 -5.82 -3.48 -5.59
C VAL A 27 -6.04 -4.54 -4.51
N MET A 28 -6.06 -4.10 -3.25
CA MET A 28 -6.46 -4.92 -2.11
C MET A 28 -7.89 -4.58 -1.72
N VAL A 29 -8.71 -5.59 -1.43
CA VAL A 29 -10.08 -5.43 -0.94
C VAL A 29 -10.14 -6.02 0.45
N ASN A 30 -10.70 -5.28 1.39
CA ASN A 30 -10.96 -5.75 2.73
C ASN A 30 -12.31 -6.51 2.76
N LEU A 31 -12.31 -7.72 3.29
CA LEU A 31 -13.49 -8.57 3.42
C LEU A 31 -13.84 -8.70 4.91
N GLY A 32 -15.13 -8.64 5.24
CA GLY A 32 -15.67 -8.89 6.58
C GLY A 32 -15.79 -10.38 6.89
N GLU A 33 -16.25 -10.70 8.10
CA GLU A 33 -16.45 -12.08 8.57
C GLU A 33 -17.47 -12.87 7.74
N ASP A 34 -18.36 -12.17 7.04
CA ASP A 34 -19.36 -12.69 6.12
C ASP A 34 -18.84 -12.87 4.67
N GLY A 35 -17.56 -12.54 4.43
CA GLY A 35 -16.96 -12.53 3.10
C GLY A 35 -17.37 -11.33 2.23
N ASN A 36 -18.16 -10.38 2.74
CA ASN A 36 -18.56 -9.19 1.99
C ASN A 36 -17.53 -8.07 2.14
N PRO A 37 -17.40 -7.16 1.15
CA PRO A 37 -16.47 -6.05 1.25
C PRO A 37 -16.79 -5.12 2.43
N SER A 38 -15.83 -4.99 3.36
CA SER A 38 -15.97 -4.15 4.55
C SER A 38 -15.01 -2.95 4.47
N PRO A 39 -15.36 -1.76 4.98
CA PRO A 39 -14.46 -0.61 4.98
C PRO A 39 -13.13 -0.92 5.65
N HIS A 40 -12.01 -0.60 4.99
CA HIS A 40 -10.66 -0.92 5.52
C HIS A 40 -10.20 0.04 6.63
N GLY A 41 -11.00 1.04 6.98
CA GLY A 41 -10.74 2.00 8.06
C GLY A 41 -9.63 3.01 7.80
N LYS A 42 -8.90 2.94 6.68
CA LYS A 42 -7.87 3.91 6.27
C LYS A 42 -8.49 5.08 5.49
N THR A 43 -9.18 5.96 6.21
CA THR A 43 -9.83 7.14 5.63
C THR A 43 -8.84 8.28 5.29
N LYS A 44 -7.60 8.21 5.81
CA LYS A 44 -6.51 9.15 5.51
C LYS A 44 -5.45 8.49 4.63
N VAL A 45 -4.97 9.24 3.64
CA VAL A 45 -3.82 8.85 2.81
C VAL A 45 -2.57 9.00 3.66
N GLU A 46 -2.05 7.90 4.19
CA GLU A 46 -0.78 7.85 4.89
C GLU A 46 0.36 7.61 3.88
N PHE A 47 1.30 8.55 3.78
CA PHE A 47 2.47 8.38 2.94
C PHE A 47 3.57 7.62 3.69
N VAL A 48 4.30 6.75 2.98
CA VAL A 48 5.42 5.98 3.56
C VAL A 48 6.47 6.89 4.20
N ILE A 49 6.63 8.12 3.69
CA ILE A 49 7.53 9.16 4.22
C ILE A 49 7.17 9.51 5.68
N ASP A 50 5.88 9.61 6.00
CA ASP A 50 5.36 10.00 7.32
C ASP A 50 5.64 8.92 8.39
N ARG A 51 5.80 7.66 7.95
CA ARG A 51 6.14 6.53 8.83
C ARG A 51 7.65 6.38 9.07
N LEU A 52 8.46 6.85 8.14
CA LEU A 52 9.93 6.77 8.22
C LEU A 52 10.55 7.98 8.94
N SER A 53 9.78 9.07 9.11
CA SER A 53 10.22 10.30 9.79
C SER A 53 10.19 10.24 11.32
N ASN A 54 9.68 9.16 11.93
CA ASN A 54 9.69 9.00 13.39
C ASN A 54 10.62 7.85 13.80
N PRO A 55 11.93 8.12 13.98
CA PRO A 55 12.80 7.18 14.68
C PRO A 55 12.42 7.25 16.17
N SER A 56 11.86 6.17 16.69
CA SER A 56 11.77 5.91 18.12
C SER A 56 13.17 5.76 18.72
#